data_AF-A0A256XDH1-F1
#
_entry.id   AF-A0A256XDH1-F1
#
_cell.length_a   1.000
_cell.length_b   1.000
_cell.length_c   1.000
_cell.angle_alpha   90.00
_cell.angle_beta   90.00
_cell.angle_gamma   90.00
#
_symmetry.space_group_name_H-M   'P 1'
#
loop_
_entity.id
_entity.type
_entity.pdbx_description
1 polymer ?
#
loop_
_entity_poly.entity_id
_entity_poly.type
_entity_poly.pdbx_seq_one_letter_code
_entity_poly.pdbx_strand_id
1 'polypeptide(L)'
;MWEALWKLSGFDFVVVEGFKETFYGAKIIVANELEEADKLFDPLVIAFSGKIANSGLKEYKGIPVVKTENIKEIVNIIEKRAFTPPAGLNCGKCNFSNCKSLSIAILKNEATIDECLLMKQLETRLFVNGIEVKLNPFVSLVFKNVIMGLVNSLKGVENPSEVEVKIKLI
;
A
#
# COMPACT_ATOMS: atom_id res chain seq x y z
N MET A 1 -7.57 -0.50 -11.67
CA MET A 1 -6.36 -1.00 -10.98
C MET A 1 -6.54 -0.97 -9.46
N TRP A 2 -6.66 0.20 -8.83
CA TRP A 2 -6.73 0.31 -7.37
C TRP A 2 -7.85 -0.49 -6.72
N GLU A 3 -9.04 -0.54 -7.33
CA GLU A 3 -10.13 -1.41 -6.86
C GLU A 3 -9.77 -2.90 -6.82
N ALA A 4 -8.99 -3.37 -7.80
CA ALA A 4 -8.50 -4.75 -7.81
C ALA A 4 -7.45 -4.97 -6.74
N LEU A 5 -6.51 -4.03 -6.56
CA LEU A 5 -5.51 -4.09 -5.50
C LEU A 5 -6.13 -4.10 -4.09
N TRP A 6 -7.21 -3.34 -3.87
CA TRP A 6 -7.92 -3.37 -2.59
C TRP A 6 -8.57 -4.71 -2.29
N LYS A 7 -9.05 -5.44 -3.31
CA LYS A 7 -9.54 -6.81 -3.13
C LYS A 7 -8.43 -7.80 -2.76
N LEU A 8 -7.18 -7.48 -3.09
CA LEU A 8 -5.99 -8.26 -2.78
C LEU A 8 -5.30 -7.84 -1.47
N SER A 9 -5.87 -6.89 -0.72
CA SER A 9 -5.28 -6.38 0.54
C SER A 9 -5.16 -7.41 1.67
N GLY A 10 -5.75 -8.60 1.51
CA GLY A 10 -5.64 -9.70 2.47
C GLY A 10 -4.41 -10.61 2.28
N PHE A 11 -3.61 -10.39 1.23
CA PHE A 11 -2.37 -11.14 0.97
C PHE A 11 -1.15 -10.39 1.53
N ASP A 12 -0.13 -11.13 1.97
CA ASP A 12 1.13 -10.55 2.45
C ASP A 12 1.92 -9.87 1.33
N PHE A 13 1.89 -10.44 0.13
CA PHE A 13 2.53 -9.91 -1.07
C PHE A 13 1.59 -9.99 -2.28
N VAL A 14 1.63 -8.94 -3.11
CA VAL A 14 0.96 -8.89 -4.40
C VAL A 14 1.97 -8.47 -5.46
N VAL A 15 2.22 -9.34 -6.43
CA VAL A 15 3.07 -9.03 -7.58
C VAL A 15 2.21 -8.43 -8.68
N VAL A 16 2.59 -7.23 -9.14
CA VAL A 16 1.88 -6.49 -10.18
C VAL A 16 2.81 -6.30 -11.36
N GLU A 17 2.42 -6.78 -12.53
CA GLU A 17 3.14 -6.54 -13.78
C GLU A 17 2.57 -5.32 -14.51
N GLY A 18 3.44 -4.39 -14.91
CA GLY A 18 3.06 -3.18 -15.64
C GLY A 18 2.82 -1.95 -14.74
N PHE A 19 1.89 -1.07 -15.16
CA PHE A 19 1.49 0.15 -14.42
C PHE A 19 2.65 1.08 -14.01
N LYS A 20 3.64 1.21 -14.89
CA LYS A 20 4.91 1.94 -14.69
C LYS A 20 4.72 3.31 -14.03
N GLU A 21 3.77 4.10 -14.51
CA GLU A 21 3.52 5.47 -14.07
C GLU A 21 2.46 5.61 -12.96
N THR A 22 1.52 4.67 -12.88
CA THR A 22 0.31 4.81 -12.05
C THR A 22 0.39 4.02 -10.75
N PHE A 23 1.30 3.06 -10.63
CA PHE A 23 1.51 2.29 -9.42
C PHE A 23 2.42 3.04 -8.43
N TYR A 24 1.97 3.14 -7.17
CA TYR A 24 2.68 3.82 -6.08
C TYR A 24 3.31 2.85 -5.07
N GLY A 25 3.43 1.56 -5.39
CA GLY A 25 4.19 0.61 -4.58
C GLY A 25 5.66 0.52 -4.98
N ALA A 26 6.41 -0.31 -4.26
CA ALA A 26 7.79 -0.65 -4.60
C ALA A 26 7.88 -1.30 -6.00
N LYS A 27 8.93 -0.97 -6.75
CA LYS A 27 9.12 -1.42 -8.15
C LYS A 27 10.45 -2.13 -8.35
N ILE A 28 10.45 -3.15 -9.19
CA ILE A 28 11.66 -3.74 -9.75
C ILE A 28 11.64 -3.43 -11.24
N ILE A 29 12.69 -2.76 -11.74
CA ILE A 29 12.84 -2.51 -13.16
C ILE A 29 13.56 -3.69 -13.79
N VAL A 30 12.92 -4.34 -14.75
CA VAL A 30 13.54 -5.35 -15.61
C VAL A 30 13.86 -4.68 -16.94
N ALA A 31 15.15 -4.51 -17.25
CA ALA A 31 15.60 -3.78 -18.43
C ALA A 31 16.70 -4.54 -19.20
N ASN A 32 16.80 -4.26 -20.50
CA ASN A 32 17.85 -4.82 -21.35
C ASN A 32 19.15 -4.02 -21.27
N GLU A 33 19.05 -2.70 -21.18
CA GLU A 33 20.17 -1.76 -21.17
C GLU A 33 19.93 -0.55 -20.25
N LEU A 34 20.98 0.23 -19.98
CA LEU A 34 20.92 1.38 -19.07
C LEU A 34 19.96 2.47 -19.55
N GLU A 35 19.86 2.68 -20.87
CA GLU A 35 18.96 3.69 -21.42
C GLU A 35 17.48 3.35 -21.16
N GLU A 36 17.12 2.06 -21.25
CA GLU A 36 15.78 1.59 -20.89
C GLU A 36 15.54 1.74 -19.38
N ALA A 37 16.54 1.42 -18.56
CA ALA A 37 16.46 1.60 -17.11
C ALA A 37 16.27 3.08 -16.70
N ASP A 38 16.94 4.01 -17.39
CA ASP A 38 16.78 5.46 -17.20
C ASP A 38 15.37 5.93 -17.55
N LYS A 39 14.81 5.48 -18.68
CA LYS A 39 13.45 5.84 -19.12
C LYS A 39 12.37 5.35 -18.15
N LEU A 40 12.61 4.23 -17.47
CA LEU A 40 11.67 3.63 -16.52
C LEU A 40 11.90 4.08 -15.08
N PHE A 41 12.97 4.84 -14.82
CA PHE A 41 13.38 5.17 -13.48
C PHE A 41 12.29 5.92 -12.71
N ASP A 42 12.04 5.45 -11.49
CA ASP A 42 11.07 6.01 -10.58
C ASP A 42 11.66 5.98 -9.15
N PRO A 43 11.39 6.98 -8.29
CA PRO A 43 11.90 6.98 -6.93
C PRO A 43 11.45 5.79 -6.05
N LEU A 44 10.47 5.00 -6.50
CA LEU A 44 9.98 3.80 -5.81
C LEU A 44 10.70 2.51 -6.24
N VAL A 45 11.73 2.61 -7.09
CA VAL A 45 12.51 1.46 -7.53
C VAL A 45 13.36 0.93 -6.37
N ILE A 46 13.29 -0.36 -6.13
CA ILE A 46 14.02 -1.05 -5.05
C ILE A 46 15.12 -1.97 -5.56
N ALA A 47 15.05 -2.38 -6.84
CA ALA A 47 16.06 -3.16 -7.53
C ALA A 47 15.95 -3.00 -9.05
N PHE A 48 17.05 -3.28 -9.73
CA PHE A 48 17.15 -3.45 -11.17
C PHE A 48 17.46 -4.91 -11.50
N SER A 49 16.90 -5.45 -12.58
CA SER A 49 17.16 -6.80 -13.07
C SER A 49 17.02 -6.90 -14.59
N GLY A 50 17.13 -8.09 -15.17
CA GLY A 50 17.16 -8.30 -16.62
C GLY A 50 18.57 -8.31 -17.20
N LYS A 51 18.71 -8.09 -18.51
CA LYS A 51 20.02 -8.19 -19.19
C LYS A 51 21.02 -7.13 -18.72
N ILE A 52 20.57 -6.02 -18.16
CA ILE A 52 21.45 -5.02 -17.53
C ILE A 52 22.33 -5.64 -16.44
N ALA A 53 21.87 -6.66 -15.73
CA ALA A 53 22.65 -7.33 -14.68
C ALA A 53 23.80 -8.20 -15.24
N ASN A 54 23.79 -8.49 -16.54
CA ASN A 54 24.89 -9.18 -17.22
C ASN A 54 26.05 -8.26 -17.61
N SER A 55 25.86 -6.94 -17.51
CA SER A 55 26.93 -5.95 -17.74
C SER A 55 28.04 -5.98 -16.68
N GLY A 56 27.83 -6.69 -15.56
CA GLY A 56 28.73 -6.69 -14.40
C GLY A 56 28.47 -5.56 -13.41
N LEU A 57 27.53 -4.66 -13.70
CA LEU A 57 27.09 -3.60 -12.80
C LEU A 57 26.40 -4.21 -11.55
N LYS A 58 26.85 -3.81 -10.36
CA LYS A 58 26.26 -4.24 -9.08
C LYS A 58 25.21 -3.27 -8.54
N GLU A 59 25.32 -2.00 -8.91
CA GLU A 59 24.46 -0.94 -8.42
C GLU A 59 24.30 0.12 -9.51
N TYR A 60 23.11 0.70 -9.59
CA TYR A 60 22.80 1.80 -10.49
C TYR A 60 21.96 2.84 -9.77
N LYS A 61 22.42 4.10 -9.76
CA LYS A 61 21.80 5.22 -9.01
C LYS A 61 21.51 4.92 -7.53
N GLY A 62 22.40 4.20 -6.83
CA GLY A 62 22.20 3.84 -5.42
C GLY A 62 21.28 2.64 -5.19
N ILE A 63 20.87 1.93 -6.25
CA ILE A 63 19.92 0.81 -6.19
C ILE A 63 20.60 -0.47 -6.70
N PRO A 64 20.44 -1.61 -6.01
CA PRO A 64 21.08 -2.86 -6.41
C PRO A 64 20.62 -3.34 -7.79
N VAL A 65 21.58 -3.85 -8.58
CA VAL A 65 21.36 -4.51 -9.87
C VAL A 65 21.58 -6.01 -9.65
N VAL A 66 20.50 -6.78 -9.75
CA VAL A 66 20.48 -8.20 -9.38
C VAL A 66 20.18 -9.05 -10.60
N LYS A 67 21.02 -10.06 -10.81
CA LYS A 67 20.84 -11.06 -11.86
C LYS A 67 19.56 -11.87 -11.65
N THR A 68 18.83 -12.15 -12.72
CA THR A 68 17.57 -12.90 -12.67
C THR A 68 17.75 -14.29 -12.04
N GLU A 69 18.93 -14.89 -12.18
CA GLU A 69 19.27 -16.18 -11.61
C GLU A 69 19.44 -16.12 -10.07
N ASN A 70 19.71 -14.94 -9.50
CA ASN A 70 19.86 -14.76 -8.06
C ASN A 70 18.52 -14.46 -7.37
N ILE A 71 17.59 -15.41 -7.49
CA ILE A 71 16.22 -15.30 -6.95
C ILE A 71 16.23 -14.97 -5.45
N LYS A 72 17.14 -15.57 -4.67
CA LYS A 72 17.24 -15.35 -3.22
C LYS A 72 17.51 -13.88 -2.87
N GLU A 73 18.37 -13.21 -3.62
CA GLU A 73 18.68 -11.81 -3.40
C GLU A 73 17.49 -10.91 -3.77
N ILE A 74 16.80 -11.21 -4.88
CA ILE A 74 15.58 -10.51 -5.29
C ILE A 74 14.51 -10.62 -4.19
N VAL A 75 14.25 -11.82 -3.69
CA VAL A 75 13.27 -12.06 -2.62
C VAL A 75 13.65 -11.31 -1.35
N ASN A 76 14.92 -11.37 -0.92
CA ASN A 76 15.39 -10.62 0.26
C ASN A 76 15.17 -9.10 0.12
N ILE A 77 15.33 -8.54 -1.09
CA ILE A 77 15.06 -7.12 -1.34
C ILE A 77 13.56 -6.85 -1.26
N ILE A 78 12.72 -7.71 -1.84
CA ILE A 78 11.25 -7.59 -1.77
C ILE A 78 10.79 -7.63 -0.31
N GLU A 79 11.19 -8.63 0.47
CA GLU A 79 10.78 -8.78 1.87
C GLU A 79 11.18 -7.57 2.74
N LYS A 80 12.35 -6.97 2.47
CA LYS A 80 12.86 -5.83 3.24
C LYS A 80 12.29 -4.48 2.81
N ARG A 81 11.92 -4.33 1.54
CA ARG A 81 11.63 -3.00 0.95
C ARG A 81 10.25 -2.87 0.35
N ALA A 82 9.51 -3.97 0.15
CA ALA A 82 8.11 -3.88 -0.23
C ALA A 82 7.29 -3.33 0.95
N PHE A 83 6.21 -2.63 0.61
CA PHE A 83 5.31 -2.02 1.57
C PHE A 83 3.90 -1.95 0.97
N THR A 84 2.90 -1.85 1.83
CA THR A 84 1.51 -1.60 1.40
C THR A 84 1.41 -0.18 0.82
N PRO A 85 1.07 -0.03 -0.47
CA PRO A 85 0.94 1.29 -1.07
C PRO A 85 -0.29 2.04 -0.49
N PRO A 86 -0.29 3.38 -0.52
CA PRO A 86 -1.45 4.18 -0.14
C PRO A 86 -2.65 3.91 -1.05
N ALA A 87 -3.82 4.42 -0.67
CA ALA A 87 -5.08 4.20 -1.37
C ALA A 87 -5.10 4.61 -2.87
N GLY A 88 -4.10 5.37 -3.33
CA GLY A 88 -3.96 5.71 -4.75
C GLY A 88 -4.93 6.78 -5.27
N LEU A 89 -5.70 7.42 -4.39
CA LEU A 89 -6.70 8.43 -4.75
C LEU A 89 -6.16 9.86 -4.85
N ASN A 90 -4.90 10.10 -4.44
CA ASN A 90 -4.29 11.45 -4.37
C ASN A 90 -5.20 12.48 -3.66
N CYS A 91 -5.90 12.07 -2.61
CA CYS A 91 -6.98 12.84 -1.99
C CYS A 91 -6.55 14.09 -1.21
N GLY A 92 -5.25 14.27 -0.94
CA GLY A 92 -4.74 15.42 -0.17
C GLY A 92 -5.17 15.47 1.31
N LYS A 93 -5.68 14.37 1.88
CA LYS A 93 -6.17 14.32 3.27
C LYS A 93 -5.09 14.05 4.32
N CYS A 94 -3.90 13.61 3.90
CA CYS A 94 -2.73 13.37 4.75
C CYS A 94 -1.70 14.50 4.58
N ASN A 95 -0.63 14.49 5.39
CA ASN A 95 0.44 15.51 5.36
C ASN A 95 1.35 15.47 4.12
N PHE A 96 1.00 14.67 3.10
CA PHE A 96 1.78 14.47 1.88
C PHE A 96 1.04 15.04 0.68
N SER A 97 1.78 15.62 -0.27
CA SER A 97 1.24 16.28 -1.46
C SER A 97 0.45 15.35 -2.39
N ASN A 98 0.80 14.07 -2.42
CA ASN A 98 0.11 13.04 -3.20
C ASN A 98 0.49 11.63 -2.67
N CYS A 99 -0.15 10.59 -3.19
CA CYS A 99 0.14 9.21 -2.79
C CYS A 99 1.57 8.81 -3.12
N LYS A 100 2.17 9.33 -4.20
CA LYS A 100 3.55 9.04 -4.56
C LYS A 100 4.54 9.60 -3.54
N SER A 101 4.34 10.83 -3.04
CA SER A 101 5.22 11.42 -2.04
C SER A 101 5.16 10.70 -0.69
N LEU A 102 3.98 10.24 -0.26
CA LEU A 102 3.86 9.35 0.90
C LEU A 102 4.61 8.03 0.67
N SER A 103 4.47 7.43 -0.51
CA SER A 103 5.14 6.15 -0.84
C SER A 103 6.67 6.28 -0.82
N ILE A 104 7.20 7.41 -1.29
CA ILE A 104 8.63 7.73 -1.22
C ILE A 104 9.09 7.83 0.24
N ALA A 105 8.32 8.52 1.09
CA ALA A 105 8.63 8.65 2.51
C ALA A 105 8.60 7.28 3.22
N ILE A 106 7.63 6.42 2.91
CA ILE A 106 7.58 5.04 3.43
C ILE A 106 8.83 4.26 3.02
N LEU A 107 9.22 4.31 1.75
CA LEU A 107 10.39 3.59 1.26
C LEU A 107 11.71 4.06 1.90
N LYS A 108 11.76 5.32 2.35
CA LYS A 108 12.87 5.90 3.10
C LYS A 108 12.80 5.64 4.62
N ASN A 109 11.77 4.95 5.09
CA ASN A 109 11.46 4.77 6.52
C ASN A 109 11.18 6.09 7.27
N GLU A 110 10.72 7.12 6.56
CA GLU A 110 10.33 8.43 7.11
C GLU A 110 8.84 8.50 7.45
N ALA A 111 8.05 7.52 7.00
CA ALA A 111 6.61 7.42 7.23
C ALA A 111 6.15 5.96 7.23
N THR A 112 4.92 5.70 7.67
CA THR A 112 4.25 4.40 7.52
C THR A 112 2.94 4.54 6.75
N ILE A 113 2.35 3.42 6.36
CA ILE A 113 1.05 3.41 5.67
C ILE A 113 -0.08 4.00 6.52
N ASP A 114 0.08 4.07 7.85
CA ASP A 114 -0.90 4.63 8.78
C ASP A 114 -1.08 6.15 8.63
N GLU A 115 -0.13 6.83 7.98
CA GLU A 115 -0.26 8.24 7.57
C GLU A 115 -1.34 8.44 6.50
N CYS A 116 -1.64 7.41 5.69
CA CYS A 116 -2.74 7.47 4.76
C CYS A 116 -4.05 7.28 5.52
N LEU A 117 -4.77 8.36 5.82
CA LEU A 117 -6.05 8.30 6.58
C LEU A 117 -7.13 7.37 6.00
N LEU A 118 -7.02 7.00 4.72
CA LEU A 118 -7.92 6.05 4.05
C LEU A 118 -7.49 4.59 4.23
N MET A 119 -6.20 4.35 4.49
CA MET A 119 -5.62 3.03 4.74
C MET A 119 -5.39 2.77 6.22
N LYS A 120 -5.22 3.84 7.02
CA LYS A 120 -5.08 3.81 8.46
C LYS A 120 -6.15 2.89 9.01
N GLN A 121 -5.72 1.85 9.73
CA GLN A 121 -6.60 0.82 10.24
C GLN A 121 -7.79 1.47 10.93
N LEU A 122 -8.95 1.25 10.32
CA LEU A 122 -10.23 1.56 10.92
C LEU A 122 -10.59 0.30 11.68
N GLU A 123 -10.62 0.40 13.01
CA GLU A 123 -10.95 -0.68 13.94
C GLU A 123 -12.44 -1.07 13.88
N THR A 124 -13.05 -1.06 12.69
CA THR A 124 -14.40 -1.57 12.50
C THR A 124 -14.33 -3.09 12.41
N ARG A 125 -14.87 -3.76 13.42
CA ARG A 125 -15.07 -5.21 13.44
C ARG A 125 -16.55 -5.51 13.26
N LEU A 126 -16.89 -6.31 12.25
CA LEU A 126 -18.25 -6.76 12.01
C LEU A 126 -18.39 -8.21 12.46
N PHE A 127 -19.40 -8.49 13.27
CA PHE A 127 -19.74 -9.85 13.68
C PHE A 127 -21.13 -10.22 13.14
N VAL A 128 -21.23 -11.36 12.46
CA VAL A 128 -22.51 -11.94 12.00
C VAL A 128 -22.67 -13.29 12.66
N ASN A 129 -23.73 -13.46 13.45
CA ASN A 129 -23.95 -14.67 14.27
C ASN A 129 -22.74 -15.04 15.16
N GLY A 130 -22.06 -14.02 15.71
CA GLY A 130 -20.86 -14.22 16.53
C GLY A 130 -19.58 -14.52 15.76
N ILE A 131 -19.64 -14.64 14.42
CA ILE A 131 -18.48 -14.88 13.55
C ILE A 131 -17.97 -13.55 13.01
N GLU A 132 -16.67 -13.28 13.17
CA GLU A 132 -16.05 -12.08 12.62
C GLU A 132 -15.99 -12.14 11.09
N VAL A 133 -16.58 -11.13 10.44
CA VAL A 133 -16.51 -10.91 8.99
C VAL A 133 -15.39 -9.92 8.71
N LYS A 134 -14.31 -10.39 8.08
CA LYS A 134 -13.18 -9.54 7.70
C LYS A 134 -13.63 -8.46 6.72
N LEU A 135 -13.53 -7.20 7.12
CA LEU A 135 -13.77 -6.05 6.27
C LEU A 135 -12.46 -5.63 5.58
N ASN A 136 -12.53 -5.27 4.31
CA ASN A 136 -11.42 -4.58 3.67
C ASN A 136 -11.36 -3.11 4.14
N PRO A 137 -10.24 -2.38 3.90
CA PRO A 137 -10.08 -1.01 4.41
C PRO A 137 -11.20 -0.04 3.99
N PHE A 138 -11.64 -0.11 2.73
CA PHE A 138 -12.72 0.74 2.22
C PHE A 138 -14.05 0.47 2.92
N VAL A 139 -14.46 -0.80 3.04
CA VAL A 139 -15.70 -1.17 3.71
C VAL A 139 -15.64 -0.82 5.20
N SER A 140 -14.50 -1.06 5.86
CA SER A 140 -14.28 -0.65 7.25
C SER A 140 -14.47 0.87 7.45
N LEU A 141 -14.00 1.69 6.48
CA LEU A 141 -14.16 3.15 6.49
C LEU A 141 -15.62 3.55 6.33
N VAL A 142 -16.33 2.92 5.40
CA VAL A 142 -17.75 3.19 5.14
C VAL A 142 -18.56 2.92 6.40
N PHE A 143 -18.39 1.75 7.04
CA PHE A 143 -19.06 1.43 8.29
C PHE A 143 -18.77 2.46 9.38
N LYS A 144 -17.50 2.79 9.63
CA LYS A 144 -17.13 3.79 10.64
C LYS A 144 -17.81 5.13 10.38
N ASN A 145 -17.72 5.65 9.15
CA ASN A 145 -18.27 6.97 8.83
C ASN A 145 -19.79 7.01 8.97
N VAL A 146 -20.50 5.96 8.54
CA VAL A 146 -21.95 5.87 8.68
C VAL A 146 -22.35 5.80 10.15
N ILE A 147 -21.74 4.90 10.92
CA ILE A 147 -22.05 4.74 12.35
C ILE A 147 -21.70 6.01 13.13
N MET A 148 -20.52 6.60 12.91
CA MET A 148 -20.14 7.86 13.56
C MET A 148 -21.05 9.03 13.17
N GLY A 149 -21.53 9.08 11.92
CA GLY A 149 -22.52 10.06 11.49
C GLY A 149 -23.82 9.97 12.31
N LEU A 150 -24.28 8.74 12.59
CA LEU A 150 -25.43 8.50 13.46
C LEU A 150 -25.12 8.87 14.91
N VAL A 151 -23.99 8.42 15.46
CA VAL A 151 -23.58 8.69 16.86
C VAL A 151 -23.43 10.17 17.13
N ASN A 152 -22.80 10.93 16.23
CA ASN A 152 -22.62 12.38 16.36
C ASN A 152 -23.94 13.16 16.35
N SER A 153 -25.04 12.56 15.88
CA SER A 153 -26.37 13.17 15.93
C SER A 153 -27.09 12.97 17.28
N LEU A 154 -26.57 12.07 18.12
CA LEU A 154 -27.15 11.75 19.44
C LEU A 154 -26.68 12.78 20.48
N LYS A 155 -27.58 13.13 21.40
CA LYS A 155 -27.25 14.01 22.54
C LYS A 155 -26.59 13.20 23.66
N GLY A 156 -25.54 13.75 24.28
CA GLY A 156 -24.93 13.20 25.51
C GLY A 156 -23.87 12.11 25.31
N VAL A 157 -23.38 11.91 24.08
CA VAL A 157 -22.34 10.92 23.74
C VAL A 157 -21.15 11.56 23.03
N GLU A 158 -20.76 12.75 23.49
CA GLU A 158 -19.66 13.52 22.90
C GLU A 158 -18.30 12.83 23.11
N ASN A 159 -17.49 12.74 22.05
CA ASN A 159 -16.16 12.13 22.04
C ASN A 159 -16.12 10.66 22.53
N PRO A 160 -16.87 9.73 21.90
CA PRO A 160 -16.87 8.34 22.31
C PRO A 160 -15.51 7.69 22.02
N SER A 161 -14.97 6.95 23.00
CA SER A 161 -13.76 6.14 22.83
C SER A 161 -14.03 4.79 22.14
N GLU A 162 -15.26 4.29 22.23
CA GLU A 162 -15.71 3.03 21.63
C GLU A 162 -17.22 3.14 21.28
N VAL A 163 -17.63 2.52 20.17
CA VAL A 163 -19.03 2.43 19.76
C VAL A 163 -19.35 0.98 19.41
N GLU A 164 -20.29 0.36 20.14
CA GLU A 164 -20.82 -0.96 19.82
C GLU A 164 -22.24 -0.86 19.26
N VAL A 165 -22.49 -1.50 18.11
CA VAL A 165 -23.82 -1.56 17.49
C VAL A 165 -24.29 -3.02 17.48
N LYS A 166 -25.39 -3.31 18.19
CA LYS A 166 -26.03 -4.63 18.23
C LYS A 166 -27.41 -4.57 17.57
N ILE A 167 -27.60 -5.34 16.51
CA ILE A 167 -28.88 -5.47 15.80
C ILE A 167 -29.39 -6.89 16.01
N LYS A 168 -30.61 -7.03 16.55
CA LYS A 168 -31.31 -8.32 16.63
C LYS A 168 -32.29 -8.39 15.47
N LEU A 169 -32.16 -9.42 14.64
CA LEU A 169 -33.14 -9.73 13.60
C LEU A 169 -34.29 -10.51 14.24
N ILE A 170 -35.53 -10.14 13.90
CA ILE A 170 -36.77 -10.79 14.36
C ILE A 170 -37.21 -11.79 13.30
#